data_AF-A0A7W4B1T4-F1
#
_entry.id   AF-A0A7W4B1T4-F1
#
_cell.length_a   1.000
_cell.length_b   1.000
_cell.length_c   1.000
_cell.angle_alpha   90.00
_cell.angle_beta   90.00
_cell.angle_gamma   90.00
#
_symmetry.space_group_name_H-M   'P 1'
#
loop_
_entity.id
_entity.type
_entity.pdbx_description
1 polymer ?
#
loop_
_entity_poly.entity_id
_entity_poly.type
_entity_poly.pdbx_seq_one_letter_code
_entity_poly.pdbx_strand_id
1 'polypeptide(L)'
;MNIRLLKTVLVLGVLGAAAAWYITDSKNNQESVQAEMTTNVYGDWVAAEGFCNTNVQGIDGVDITNEFFVKNGKRTPIKQVLITPQESTMDMCNQGVIKYDYEFTLLPINETFHHGSMGAFELIKSVEDSVIYFKMSQEFKKKYELFHAKIK
;
A
#
# COMPACT_ATOMS: atom_id res chain seq x y z
N MET A 1 32.69 0.23 49.28
CA MET A 1 31.69 0.61 48.25
C MET A 1 30.32 0.24 48.77
N ASN A 2 29.45 1.22 49.04
CA ASN A 2 28.16 1.01 49.72
C ASN A 2 27.24 0.10 48.90
N ILE A 3 26.73 -0.98 49.50
CA ILE A 3 25.80 -1.96 48.87
C ILE A 3 24.57 -1.26 48.24
N ARG A 4 24.17 -0.10 48.76
CA ARG A 4 23.09 0.73 48.20
C ARG A 4 23.43 1.31 46.81
N LEU A 5 24.66 1.76 46.58
CA LEU A 5 25.10 2.30 45.28
C LEU A 5 25.18 1.23 44.19
N LEU A 6 25.59 0.00 44.56
CA LEU A 6 25.69 -1.11 43.61
C LEU A 6 24.30 -1.51 43.07
N LYS A 7 23.29 -1.56 43.94
CA LYS A 7 21.92 -1.90 43.56
C LYS A 7 21.29 -0.85 42.62
N THR A 8 21.54 0.44 42.85
CA THR A 8 20.99 1.51 42.00
C THR A 8 21.60 1.50 40.60
N VAL A 9 22.91 1.28 40.49
CA VAL A 9 23.59 1.18 39.18
C VAL A 9 23.10 -0.04 38.39
N LEU A 10 22.86 -1.16 39.08
CA LEU A 10 22.38 -2.39 38.44
C LEU A 10 20.93 -2.25 37.94
N VAL A 11 20.05 -1.59 38.71
CA VAL A 11 18.66 -1.32 38.30
C VAL A 11 18.60 -0.34 37.12
N LEU A 12 19.42 0.71 37.13
CA LEU A 12 19.50 1.67 36.01
C LEU A 12 20.06 1.02 34.73
N GLY A 13 21.04 0.11 34.85
CA GLY A 13 21.58 -0.64 33.72
C GLY A 13 20.56 -1.59 33.07
N VAL A 14 19.73 -2.26 33.88
CA VAL A 14 18.68 -3.17 33.38
C VAL A 14 17.54 -2.38 32.72
N LEU A 15 17.14 -1.24 33.29
CA LEU A 15 16.13 -0.37 32.68
C LEU A 15 16.60 0.26 31.36
N GLY A 16 17.86 0.68 31.28
CA GLY A 16 18.47 1.20 30.04
C GLY A 16 18.56 0.16 28.93
N ALA A 17 18.92 -1.09 29.27
CA ALA A 17 18.92 -2.19 28.32
C ALA A 17 17.48 -2.50 27.84
N ALA A 18 16.50 -2.64 28.74
CA ALA A 18 15.12 -2.93 28.37
C ALA A 18 14.50 -1.85 27.47
N ALA A 19 14.78 -0.57 27.73
CA ALA A 19 14.32 0.52 26.88
C ALA A 19 14.99 0.49 25.48
N ALA A 20 16.29 0.18 25.42
CA ALA A 20 17.00 0.03 24.14
C ALA A 20 16.44 -1.13 23.31
N TRP A 21 16.18 -2.29 23.92
CA TRP A 21 15.56 -3.44 23.24
C TRP A 21 14.18 -3.10 22.71
N TYR A 22 13.34 -2.39 23.48
CA TYR A 22 12.00 -1.99 23.01
C TYR A 22 12.05 -0.99 21.84
N ILE A 23 12.97 -0.03 21.87
CA ILE A 23 13.14 0.95 20.78
C ILE A 23 13.68 0.28 19.51
N THR A 24 14.63 -0.65 19.65
CA THR A 24 15.18 -1.40 18.52
C THR A 24 14.16 -2.36 17.93
N ASP A 25 13.39 -3.08 18.76
CA ASP A 25 12.35 -4.01 18.31
C ASP A 25 11.20 -3.27 17.61
N SER A 26 10.72 -2.16 18.17
CA SER A 26 9.67 -1.35 17.55
C SER A 26 10.10 -0.73 16.21
N LYS A 27 11.33 -0.23 16.09
CA LYS A 27 11.86 0.29 14.82
C LYS A 27 12.02 -0.80 13.76
N ASN A 28 12.62 -1.93 14.12
CA ASN A 28 12.84 -3.03 13.19
C ASN A 28 11.50 -3.65 12.72
N ASN A 29 10.50 -3.72 13.61
CA ASN A 29 9.16 -4.16 13.25
C ASN A 29 8.45 -3.15 12.33
N GLN A 30 8.62 -1.85 12.55
CA GLN A 30 8.07 -0.84 11.65
C GLN A 30 8.73 -0.86 10.26
N GLU A 31 10.05 -1.01 10.18
CA GLU A 31 10.76 -1.08 8.90
C GLU A 31 10.39 -2.35 8.09
N SER A 32 10.27 -3.51 8.76
CA SER A 32 9.88 -4.75 8.09
C SER A 32 8.43 -4.71 7.58
N VAL A 33 7.50 -4.18 8.40
CA VAL A 33 6.10 -3.98 7.99
C VAL A 33 6.01 -3.00 6.81
N GLN A 34 6.78 -1.90 6.85
CA GLN A 34 6.80 -0.93 5.76
C GLN A 34 7.39 -1.53 4.47
N ALA A 35 8.41 -2.37 4.56
CA ALA A 35 8.98 -3.07 3.41
C ALA A 35 8.01 -4.07 2.78
N GLU A 36 7.27 -4.83 3.61
CA GLU A 36 6.21 -5.73 3.14
C GLU A 36 5.07 -4.96 2.45
N MET A 37 4.57 -3.90 3.09
CA MET A 37 3.52 -3.04 2.51
C MET A 37 3.97 -2.38 1.20
N THR A 38 5.23 -1.95 1.12
CA THR A 38 5.80 -1.38 -0.11
C THR A 38 5.80 -2.39 -1.25
N THR A 39 6.06 -3.67 -0.94
CA THR A 39 5.97 -4.74 -1.94
C THR A 39 4.55 -4.89 -2.50
N ASN A 40 3.54 -4.67 -1.66
CA ASN A 40 2.13 -4.77 -2.07
C ASN A 40 1.66 -3.56 -2.91
N VAL A 41 2.32 -2.41 -2.79
CA VAL A 41 2.06 -1.21 -3.62
C VAL A 41 2.44 -1.43 -5.08
N TYR A 42 3.53 -2.14 -5.34
CA TYR A 42 4.03 -2.32 -6.70
C TYR A 42 3.18 -3.30 -7.52
N GLY A 43 2.98 -2.96 -8.80
CA GLY A 43 2.27 -3.80 -9.75
C GLY A 43 1.49 -3.01 -10.79
N ASP A 44 0.85 -3.76 -11.68
CA ASP A 44 -0.08 -3.24 -12.66
C ASP A 44 -1.48 -3.16 -12.04
N TRP A 45 -2.09 -1.98 -12.06
CA TRP A 45 -3.41 -1.71 -11.50
C TRP A 45 -4.37 -1.26 -12.61
N VAL A 46 -5.60 -1.77 -12.59
CA VAL A 46 -6.56 -1.55 -13.68
C VAL A 46 -7.91 -1.12 -13.12
N ALA A 47 -8.46 -0.05 -13.67
CA ALA A 47 -9.83 0.40 -13.45
C ALA A 47 -10.67 0.07 -14.66
N ALA A 48 -11.89 -0.45 -14.43
CA ALA A 48 -12.84 -0.74 -15.49
C ALA A 48 -14.18 -0.06 -15.21
N GLU A 49 -14.83 0.38 -16.28
CA GLU A 49 -16.19 0.91 -16.27
C GLU A 49 -17.17 -0.11 -15.67
N GLY A 50 -18.06 0.37 -14.80
CA GLY A 50 -19.17 -0.41 -14.25
C GLY A 50 -18.82 -1.40 -13.14
N PHE A 51 -17.53 -1.60 -12.81
CA PHE A 51 -17.14 -2.45 -11.67
C PHE A 51 -17.31 -1.70 -10.35
N CYS A 52 -16.37 -0.80 -10.04
CA CYS A 52 -16.51 0.18 -8.94
C CYS A 52 -16.48 1.63 -9.45
N ASN A 53 -16.29 1.85 -10.75
CA ASN A 53 -16.14 3.17 -11.34
C ASN A 53 -17.27 3.44 -12.33
N THR A 54 -18.04 4.50 -12.08
CA THR A 54 -19.02 5.02 -13.05
C THR A 54 -18.41 6.07 -13.99
N ASN A 55 -17.25 6.63 -13.63
CA ASN A 55 -16.65 7.77 -14.30
C ASN A 55 -15.48 7.40 -15.23
N VAL A 56 -15.11 6.11 -15.26
CA VAL A 56 -14.09 5.57 -16.17
C VAL A 56 -14.81 5.07 -17.41
N GLN A 57 -14.39 5.50 -18.61
CA GLN A 57 -14.89 4.95 -19.88
C GLN A 57 -13.95 3.85 -20.35
N GLY A 58 -14.47 2.63 -20.52
CA GLY A 58 -13.65 1.48 -20.90
C GLY A 58 -12.70 1.04 -19.78
N ILE A 59 -11.39 0.98 -20.07
CA ILE A 59 -10.36 0.49 -19.15
C ILE A 59 -9.21 1.49 -19.06
N ASP A 60 -8.90 1.89 -17.84
CA ASP A 60 -7.74 2.72 -17.50
C ASP A 60 -6.77 1.92 -16.63
N GLY A 61 -5.48 2.24 -16.70
CA GLY A 61 -4.43 1.51 -16.01
C GLY A 61 -3.37 2.42 -15.44
N VAL A 62 -2.90 2.07 -14.25
CA VAL A 62 -1.71 2.66 -13.63
C VAL A 62 -0.69 1.57 -13.32
N ASP A 63 0.57 1.85 -13.60
CA ASP A 63 1.69 0.97 -13.25
C ASP A 63 2.53 1.66 -12.18
N ILE A 64 2.76 0.96 -11.07
CA ILE A 64 3.56 1.44 -9.95
C ILE A 64 4.75 0.49 -9.79
N THR A 65 5.95 0.98 -10.09
CA THR A 65 7.21 0.26 -9.88
C THR A 65 8.02 0.91 -8.76
N ASN A 66 9.16 0.32 -8.40
CA ASN A 66 10.09 0.92 -7.44
C ASN A 66 10.76 2.21 -7.95
N GLU A 67 10.70 2.47 -9.26
CA GLU A 67 11.40 3.61 -9.88
C GLU A 67 10.45 4.59 -10.57
N PHE A 68 9.27 4.14 -11.00
CA PHE A 68 8.36 4.94 -11.83
C PHE A 68 6.90 4.65 -11.57
N PHE A 69 6.11 5.68 -11.76
CA PHE A 69 4.67 5.66 -11.86
C PHE A 69 4.27 5.95 -13.31
N VAL A 70 3.35 5.16 -13.87
CA VAL A 70 2.77 5.42 -15.20
C VAL A 70 1.26 5.56 -15.07
N LYS A 71 0.73 6.70 -15.51
CA LYS A 71 -0.71 6.98 -15.62
C LYS A 71 -0.96 7.74 -16.91
N ASN A 72 -2.01 7.37 -17.66
CA ASN A 72 -2.32 7.98 -18.96
C ASN A 72 -1.12 7.98 -19.94
N GLY A 73 -0.30 6.93 -19.91
CA GLY A 73 0.91 6.80 -20.73
C GLY A 73 2.08 7.71 -20.33
N LYS A 74 1.93 8.56 -19.31
CA LYS A 74 2.99 9.42 -18.80
C LYS A 74 3.77 8.71 -17.70
N ARG A 75 5.07 8.48 -17.94
CA ARG A 75 6.01 7.93 -16.96
C ARG A 75 6.62 9.04 -16.10
N THR A 76 6.52 8.91 -14.79
CA THR A 76 7.03 9.88 -13.81
C THR A 76 7.87 9.15 -12.76
N PRO A 77 9.06 9.64 -12.37
CA PRO A 77 9.92 8.93 -11.43
C PRO A 77 9.36 8.96 -10.00
N ILE A 78 9.52 7.84 -9.30
CA ILE A 78 9.27 7.69 -7.86
C ILE A 78 10.61 7.71 -7.14
N LYS A 79 10.71 8.54 -6.10
CA LYS A 79 11.88 8.60 -5.21
C LYS A 79 11.62 7.90 -3.88
N GLN A 80 10.36 7.92 -3.43
CA GLN A 80 9.97 7.40 -2.14
C GLN A 80 8.48 7.07 -2.15
N VAL A 81 8.11 6.01 -1.43
CA VAL A 81 6.74 5.68 -1.07
C VAL A 81 6.58 5.91 0.42
N LEU A 82 5.69 6.82 0.80
CA LEU A 82 5.28 7.00 2.20
C LEU A 82 4.06 6.12 2.45
N ILE A 83 4.06 5.35 3.54
CA ILE A 83 2.96 4.47 3.91
C ILE A 83 2.48 4.86 5.30
N THR A 84 1.19 5.12 5.42
CA THR A 84 0.53 5.52 6.66
C THR A 84 -0.58 4.51 6.95
N PRO A 85 -0.51 3.74 8.04
CA PRO A 85 -1.62 2.91 8.48
C PRO A 85 -2.87 3.79 8.67
N GLN A 86 -4.02 3.31 8.21
CA GLN A 86 -5.29 4.00 8.46
C GLN A 86 -6.17 3.16 9.38
N GLU A 87 -6.99 3.84 10.19
CA GLU A 87 -8.15 3.18 10.76
C GLU A 87 -9.02 2.70 9.60
N SER A 88 -9.53 1.48 9.70
CA SER A 88 -10.22 0.83 8.58
C SER A 88 -11.43 1.64 8.11
N THR A 89 -11.24 2.40 7.05
CA THR A 89 -12.31 3.08 6.32
C THR A 89 -12.95 2.09 5.37
N MET A 90 -14.26 2.21 5.19
CA MET A 90 -15.03 1.31 4.34
C MET A 90 -15.76 2.08 3.25
N ASP A 91 -15.60 1.64 2.00
CA ASP A 91 -16.35 2.14 0.86
C ASP A 91 -17.28 1.06 0.32
N MET A 92 -18.42 1.47 -0.23
CA MET A 92 -19.32 0.56 -0.94
C MET A 92 -19.06 0.60 -2.44
N CYS A 93 -18.86 -0.56 -3.03
CA CYS A 93 -18.85 -0.78 -4.46
C CYS A 93 -19.99 -1.75 -4.84
N ASN A 94 -20.45 -1.71 -6.09
CA ASN A 94 -21.47 -2.64 -6.61
C ASN A 94 -21.12 -4.12 -6.41
N GLN A 95 -19.84 -4.44 -6.22
CA GLN A 95 -19.30 -5.79 -6.08
C GLN A 95 -19.08 -6.20 -4.62
N GLY A 96 -19.20 -5.27 -3.67
CA GLY A 96 -18.99 -5.54 -2.25
C GLY A 96 -18.51 -4.33 -1.46
N VAL A 97 -18.22 -4.57 -0.18
CA VAL A 97 -17.63 -3.57 0.71
C VAL A 97 -16.12 -3.66 0.62
N ILE A 98 -15.49 -2.52 0.39
CA ILE A 98 -14.06 -2.33 0.37
C ILE A 98 -13.61 -1.95 1.77
N LYS A 99 -12.58 -2.62 2.29
CA LYS A 99 -11.92 -2.22 3.53
C LYS A 99 -10.51 -1.75 3.21
N TYR A 100 -10.17 -0.53 3.61
CA TYR A 100 -8.82 0.01 3.46
C TYR A 100 -7.99 -0.27 4.70
N ASP A 101 -6.74 -0.68 4.49
CA ASP A 101 -5.82 -1.07 5.56
C ASP A 101 -4.71 -0.01 5.76
N TYR A 102 -4.30 0.66 4.70
CA TYR A 102 -3.32 1.74 4.74
C TYR A 102 -3.48 2.70 3.57
N GLU A 103 -2.88 3.87 3.72
CA GLU A 103 -2.70 4.87 2.66
C GLU A 103 -1.23 4.89 2.25
N PHE A 104 -0.96 5.10 0.95
CA PHE A 104 0.39 5.36 0.48
C PHE A 104 0.46 6.55 -0.47
N THR A 105 1.56 7.29 -0.41
CA THR A 105 1.84 8.46 -1.25
C THR A 105 3.14 8.28 -2.02
N LEU A 106 3.09 8.50 -3.34
CA LEU A 106 4.24 8.45 -4.23
C LEU A 106 4.91 9.82 -4.32
N LEU A 107 6.16 9.93 -3.86
CA LEU A 107 6.95 11.18 -3.95
C LEU A 107 7.91 11.14 -5.14
N PRO A 108 8.14 12.28 -5.84
CA PRO A 108 7.64 13.63 -5.53
C PRO A 108 6.29 13.97 -6.19
N ILE A 109 5.61 12.98 -6.77
CA ILE A 109 4.39 13.15 -7.56
C ILE A 109 3.22 13.64 -6.67
N ASN A 110 3.28 13.32 -5.38
CA ASN A 110 2.24 13.56 -4.38
C ASN A 110 0.91 12.90 -4.73
N GLU A 111 0.97 11.75 -5.42
CA GLU A 111 -0.20 10.95 -5.73
C GLU A 111 -0.44 9.96 -4.60
N THR A 112 -1.64 10.01 -4.02
CA THR A 112 -2.00 9.25 -2.81
C THR A 112 -3.10 8.27 -3.13
N PHE A 113 -2.98 7.07 -2.56
CA PHE A 113 -3.92 5.98 -2.73
C PHE A 113 -4.27 5.34 -1.39
N HIS A 114 -5.53 4.94 -1.23
CA HIS A 114 -5.94 4.00 -0.19
C HIS A 114 -5.80 2.59 -0.72
N HIS A 115 -5.01 1.75 -0.06
CA HIS A 115 -4.88 0.33 -0.36
C HIS A 115 -5.81 -0.49 0.51
N GLY A 116 -6.46 -1.47 -0.08
CA GLY A 116 -7.38 -2.34 0.63
C GLY A 116 -7.73 -3.61 -0.12
N SER A 117 -8.77 -4.27 0.34
CA SER A 117 -9.28 -5.49 -0.27
C SER A 117 -10.80 -5.54 -0.31
N MET A 118 -11.31 -6.32 -1.26
CA MET A 118 -12.72 -6.70 -1.37
C MET A 118 -12.78 -8.20 -1.69
N GLY A 119 -13.07 -9.02 -0.68
CA GLY A 119 -12.97 -10.47 -0.81
C GLY A 119 -11.53 -10.90 -1.13
N ALA A 120 -11.33 -11.53 -2.28
CA ALA A 120 -10.01 -11.97 -2.75
C ALA A 120 -9.30 -10.94 -3.65
N PHE A 121 -9.89 -9.77 -3.91
CA PHE A 121 -9.33 -8.75 -4.78
C PHE A 121 -8.56 -7.71 -3.98
N GLU A 122 -7.28 -7.51 -4.34
CA GLU A 122 -6.51 -6.34 -3.92
C GLU A 122 -6.88 -5.14 -4.78
N LEU A 123 -7.01 -3.98 -4.14
CA LEU A 123 -7.44 -2.76 -4.79
C LEU A 123 -6.73 -1.54 -4.20
N ILE A 124 -6.64 -0.50 -5.02
CA ILE A 124 -6.24 0.84 -4.60
C ILE A 124 -7.30 1.84 -5.04
N LYS A 125 -7.59 2.84 -4.21
CA LYS A 125 -8.43 3.98 -4.58
C LYS A 125 -7.58 5.24 -4.59
N SER A 126 -7.52 5.92 -5.73
CA SER A 126 -6.86 7.21 -5.85
C SER A 126 -7.62 8.27 -5.05
N VAL A 127 -6.91 9.06 -4.26
CA VAL A 127 -7.50 10.16 -3.47
C VAL A 127 -7.88 11.33 -4.37
N GLU A 128 -7.13 11.56 -5.45
CA GLU A 128 -7.29 12.71 -6.34
C GLU A 128 -8.60 12.63 -7.15
N ASP A 129 -8.83 11.49 -7.80
CA ASP A 129 -9.94 11.30 -8.75
C ASP A 129 -10.98 10.28 -8.26
N SER A 130 -10.79 9.71 -7.06
CA SER A 130 -11.65 8.67 -6.46
C SER A 130 -11.81 7.40 -7.32
N VAL A 131 -10.90 7.18 -8.28
CA VAL A 131 -10.92 5.98 -9.13
C VAL A 131 -10.39 4.77 -8.35
N ILE A 132 -11.12 3.66 -8.44
CA ILE A 132 -10.77 2.38 -7.81
C ILE A 132 -10.14 1.47 -8.86
N TYR A 133 -8.89 1.07 -8.62
CA TYR A 133 -8.13 0.16 -9.45
C TYR A 133 -7.98 -1.20 -8.76
N PHE A 134 -8.00 -2.27 -9.53
CA PHE A 134 -7.79 -3.64 -9.10
C PHE A 134 -6.40 -4.08 -9.50
N LYS A 135 -5.74 -4.83 -8.62
CA LYS A 135 -4.44 -5.39 -8.97
C LYS A 135 -4.62 -6.44 -10.07
N MET A 136 -3.94 -6.24 -11.19
CA MET A 136 -4.01 -7.16 -12.31
C MET A 136 -3.19 -8.41 -11.98
N SER A 137 -3.87 -9.49 -11.59
CA SER A 137 -3.24 -10.80 -11.51
C SER A 137 -2.84 -11.29 -12.91
N GLN A 138 -1.81 -12.13 -13.01
CA GLN A 138 -1.44 -12.74 -14.29
C GLN A 138 -2.61 -13.52 -14.91
N GLU A 139 -3.48 -14.11 -14.08
CA GLU A 139 -4.67 -14.81 -14.54
C GLU A 139 -5.71 -13.87 -15.14
N PHE A 140 -5.94 -12.71 -14.52
CA PHE A 140 -6.83 -11.68 -15.05
C PHE A 140 -6.30 -11.13 -16.37
N LYS A 141 -5.00 -10.80 -16.43
CA LYS A 141 -4.32 -10.33 -17.65
C LYS A 141 -4.52 -11.31 -18.81
N LYS A 142 -4.27 -12.60 -18.58
CA LYS A 142 -4.48 -13.65 -19.59
C LYS A 142 -5.94 -13.73 -20.05
N LYS A 143 -6.91 -13.70 -19.12
CA LYS A 143 -8.34 -13.75 -19.47
C LYS A 143 -8.76 -12.51 -20.28
N TYR A 144 -8.26 -11.35 -19.91
CA TYR A 144 -8.53 -10.08 -20.59
C TYR A 144 -7.94 -10.06 -22.02
N GLU A 145 -6.67 -10.42 -22.18
CA GLU A 145 -6.00 -10.52 -23.48
C GLU A 145 -6.72 -11.52 -24.41
N LEU A 146 -7.14 -12.68 -23.88
CA LEU A 146 -7.91 -13.68 -24.62
C LEU A 146 -9.29 -13.18 -25.06
N PHE A 147 -9.96 -12.37 -24.22
CA PHE A 147 -11.24 -11.76 -24.57
C PHE A 147 -11.09 -10.74 -25.70
N HIS A 148 -10.10 -9.85 -25.62
CA HIS A 148 -9.84 -8.87 -26.68
C HIS A 148 -9.37 -9.49 -28.00
N ALA A 149 -8.61 -10.58 -27.95
CA ALA A 149 -8.19 -11.29 -29.16
C ALA A 149 -9.36 -11.92 -29.94
N LYS A 150 -10.50 -12.17 -29.28
CA LYS A 150 -11.71 -12.75 -29.92
C LYS A 150 -12.65 -11.73 -30.53
N ILE A 151 -12.47 -10.44 -30.22
CA ILE A 151 -13.34 -9.34 -30.68
C ILE A 151 -12.63 -8.52 -31.78
N LYS A 152 -11.44 -8.94 -32.22
CA LYS A 152 -10.79 -8.52 -33.46
C LYS A 152 -11.06 -9.54 -34.55
#